data_AF-A0A7Y4R1T5-F1
#
_entry.id   AF-A0A7Y4R1T5-F1
#
_cell.length_a   1.000
_cell.length_b   1.000
_cell.length_c   1.000
_cell.angle_alpha   90.00
_cell.angle_beta   90.00
_cell.angle_gamma   90.00
#
_symmetry.space_group_name_H-M   'P 1'
#
loop_
_entity.id
_entity.type
_entity.pdbx_description
1 polymer ?
#
loop_
_entity_poly.entity_id
_entity_poly.type
_entity_poly.pdbx_seq_one_letter_code
_entity_poly.pdbx_strand_id
1 'polypeptide(L)' 'DMQNGVPHTGDYPMHYNTAYSIELNASVYVIEWKKEVRIQLEEDGYFDETGFRYIDGRQTDLILIPKPGTINK' A
#
# COMPACT_ATOMS: atom_id res chain seq x y z
N ASP A 1 0.90 -16.04 -0.28
CA ASP A 1 2.11 -15.31 -0.70
C ASP A 1 3.27 -16.32 -0.77
N MET A 2 4.47 -15.87 -1.12
CA MET A 2 5.68 -16.66 -0.89
C MET A 2 6.24 -16.38 0.52
N GLN A 3 5.41 -16.59 1.55
CA GLN A 3 5.69 -16.38 2.99
C GLN A 3 6.97 -17.06 3.47
N ASN A 4 7.39 -18.11 2.76
CA ASN A 4 8.59 -18.88 3.08
C ASN A 4 9.89 -18.28 2.50
N GLY A 5 9.81 -17.08 1.94
CA GLY A 5 10.94 -16.34 1.40
C GLY A 5 11.19 -16.62 -0.07
N VAL A 6 11.45 -15.54 -0.82
CA VAL A 6 11.98 -15.60 -2.19
C VAL A 6 13.47 -15.32 -2.11
N PRO A 7 14.34 -16.17 -2.68
CA PRO A 7 15.73 -15.80 -2.83
C PRO A 7 15.79 -14.61 -3.79
N HIS A 8 16.35 -13.50 -3.32
CA HIS A 8 16.57 -12.23 -4.04
C HIS A 8 15.39 -11.22 -4.08
N THR A 9 15.74 -9.94 -4.17
CA THR A 9 14.85 -8.77 -3.99
C THR A 9 14.11 -8.40 -5.29
N GLY A 10 13.36 -9.33 -5.87
CA GLY A 10 12.46 -9.01 -7.00
C GLY A 10 12.78 -9.67 -8.34
N ASP A 11 13.58 -10.74 -8.37
CA ASP A 11 13.81 -11.53 -9.60
C ASP A 11 12.64 -12.48 -9.95
N TYR A 12 11.50 -12.36 -9.26
CA TYR A 12 10.33 -13.18 -9.52
C TYR A 12 9.55 -12.63 -10.73
N PRO A 13 9.38 -13.41 -11.81
CA PRO A 13 8.68 -12.93 -12.99
C PRO A 13 7.21 -12.67 -12.69
N MET A 14 6.68 -11.59 -13.28
CA MET A 14 5.23 -11.40 -13.35
C MET A 14 4.64 -12.30 -14.42
N HIS A 15 3.47 -12.84 -14.15
CA HIS A 15 2.71 -13.75 -14.98
C HIS A 15 1.44 -13.03 -15.45
N TYR A 16 1.12 -13.16 -16.73
CA TYR A 16 -0.13 -12.62 -17.26
C TYR A 16 -1.34 -13.29 -16.62
N ASN A 17 -2.47 -12.61 -16.73
CA ASN A 17 -3.76 -13.02 -16.18
C ASN A 17 -3.71 -13.28 -14.66
N THR A 18 -2.86 -12.53 -13.95
CA THR A 18 -2.61 -12.73 -12.51
C THR A 18 -2.87 -11.43 -11.74
N ALA A 19 -3.57 -11.56 -10.61
CA ALA A 19 -3.70 -10.50 -9.62
C ALA A 19 -2.57 -10.60 -8.59
N TYR A 20 -1.99 -9.45 -8.25
CA TYR A 20 -0.88 -9.29 -7.32
C TYR A 20 -1.30 -8.32 -6.21
N SER A 21 -1.07 -8.73 -4.96
CA SER A 21 -1.13 -7.81 -3.83
C SER A 21 0.19 -7.03 -3.72
N ILE A 22 0.09 -5.71 -3.53
CA ILE A 22 1.22 -4.81 -3.35
C ILE A 22 1.13 -4.22 -1.94
N GLU A 23 1.90 -4.81 -1.03
CA GLU A 23 1.91 -4.46 0.39
C GLU A 23 3.20 -3.70 0.73
N LEU A 24 3.16 -2.38 0.54
CA LEU A 24 4.28 -1.51 0.86
C LEU A 24 4.05 -0.79 2.19
N ASN A 25 5.12 -0.19 2.69
CA ASN A 25 5.04 0.68 3.85
C ASN A 25 6.01 1.84 3.68
N ALA A 26 5.66 2.97 4.26
CA ALA A 26 6.53 4.14 4.39
C ALA A 26 6.67 4.48 5.87
N SER A 27 7.91 4.66 6.33
CA SER A 27 8.22 5.08 7.69
C SER A 27 8.87 6.46 7.70
N VAL A 28 8.37 7.36 8.54
CA VAL A 28 8.92 8.71 8.74
C VAL A 28 8.98 9.01 10.23
N TYR A 29 10.10 9.55 10.70
CA TYR A 29 10.21 10.05 12.07
C TYR A 29 9.57 11.44 12.19
N VAL A 30 8.55 11.57 13.03
CA VAL A 30 7.84 12.82 13.28
C VAL A 30 8.39 13.44 14.56
N ILE A 31 9.11 14.56 14.42
CA ILE A 31 9.87 15.21 15.51
C ILE A 31 8.92 15.66 16.64
N GLU A 32 7.79 16.27 16.28
CA GLU A 32 6.77 16.77 17.21
C GLU A 32 6.18 15.66 18.07
N TRP A 33 6.13 14.44 17.53
CA TRP A 33 5.60 13.27 18.23
C TRP A 33 6.69 12.44 18.89
N LYS A 34 7.98 12.78 18.65
CA LYS A 34 9.16 12.01 19.09
C LYS A 34 9.03 10.52 18.75
N LYS A 35 8.48 10.21 17.58
CA LYS A 35 8.07 8.86 17.21
C LYS A 35 8.23 8.59 15.72
N GLU A 36 8.62 7.36 15.38
CA GLU A 36 8.52 6.85 14.02
C GLU A 36 7.07 6.47 13.71
N VAL A 37 6.52 7.05 12.65
CA VAL A 37 5.21 6.73 12.11
C VAL A 37 5.41 5.89 10.87
N ARG A 38 4.86 4.68 10.89
CA ARG A 38 4.83 3.76 9.76
C ARG A 38 3.41 3.69 9.23
N ILE A 39 3.24 3.99 7.94
CA ILE A 39 2.00 3.84 7.22
C ILE A 39 2.14 2.62 6.32
N GLN A 40 1.23 1.66 6.48
CA GLN A 40 1.12 0.48 5.63
C GLN A 40 0.12 0.80 4.52
N LEU A 41 0.43 0.39 3.29
CA LEU A 41 -0.43 0.52 2.13
C LEU A 41 -0.52 -0.84 1.46
N GLU A 42 -1.73 -1.26 1.16
CA GLU A 42 -2.04 -2.46 0.39
C GLU A 42 -2.92 -2.03 -0.79
N GLU A 43 -2.46 -2.28 -2.00
CA GLU A 43 -3.22 -2.07 -3.23
C GLU A 43 -3.08 -3.30 -4.12
N ASP A 44 -4.20 -3.83 -4.60
CA ASP A 44 -4.18 -4.93 -5.56
C ASP A 44 -4.07 -4.43 -6.99
N GLY A 45 -3.32 -5.19 -7.79
CA GLY A 45 -3.14 -4.94 -9.21
C GLY A 45 -3.33 -6.17 -10.07
N TYR A 46 -3.81 -5.97 -11.29
CA TYR A 46 -3.94 -7.01 -12.30
C TYR A 46 -2.93 -6.79 -13.41
N PHE A 47 -2.23 -7.86 -13.81
CA PHE A 47 -1.26 -7.84 -14.90
C PHE A 47 -1.68 -8.81 -16.01
N ASP A 48 -1.79 -8.29 -17.22
CA ASP A 48 -2.12 -9.03 -18.45
C ASP A 48 -1.32 -8.49 -19.65
N GLU A 49 -1.63 -8.98 -20.85
CA GLU A 49 -0.96 -8.61 -22.10
C GLU A 49 -1.11 -7.11 -22.45
N THR A 50 -2.06 -6.40 -21.83
CA THR A 50 -2.25 -4.94 -21.99
C THR A 50 -1.43 -4.12 -21.01
N GLY A 51 -0.89 -4.76 -19.96
CA GLY A 51 -0.04 -4.16 -18.95
C GLY A 51 -0.59 -4.34 -17.54
N PHE A 52 -0.19 -3.44 -16.64
CA PHE A 52 -0.60 -3.44 -15.24
C PHE A 52 -1.66 -2.38 -14.98
N ARG A 53 -2.66 -2.71 -14.17
CA ARG A 53 -3.63 -1.76 -13.62
C ARG A 53 -3.94 -2.06 -12.16
N TYR A 54 -4.16 -1.01 -11.38
CA TYR A 54 -4.76 -1.15 -10.06
C TYR A 54 -6.22 -1.58 -10.18
N ILE A 55 -6.66 -2.50 -9.32
CA ILE A 55 -8.02 -3.05 -9.40
C ILE A 55 -9.07 -1.99 -9.05
N ASP A 56 -8.82 -1.22 -7.99
CA ASP A 56 -9.72 -0.16 -7.49
C ASP A 56 -9.22 1.26 -7.84
N GLY A 57 -8.32 1.36 -8.81
CA GLY A 57 -7.58 2.59 -9.08
C GLY A 57 -6.45 2.82 -8.06
N ARG A 58 -5.70 3.90 -8.24
CA ARG A 58 -4.55 4.23 -7.38
C ARG A 58 -4.94 5.30 -6.38
N GLN A 59 -4.79 5.03 -5.09
CA GLN A 59 -4.97 6.04 -4.06
C GLN A 59 -3.80 7.03 -4.07
N THR A 60 -4.06 8.28 -4.45
CA THR A 60 -3.07 9.36 -4.48
C THR A 60 -3.18 10.34 -3.32
N ASP A 61 -4.29 10.27 -2.58
CA ASP A 61 -4.65 11.24 -1.55
C ASP A 61 -4.99 10.53 -0.24
N LEU A 62 -4.85 11.27 0.86
CA LEU A 62 -5.20 10.77 2.18
C LEU A 62 -6.72 10.77 2.38
N ILE A 63 -7.25 9.64 2.85
CA ILE A 63 -8.62 9.58 3.37
C ILE A 63 -8.59 10.11 4.81
N LEU A 64 -8.92 11.39 4.96
CA LEU A 64 -8.89 12.05 6.26
C LEU A 64 -10.12 11.69 7.10
N ILE A 65 -9.90 11.33 8.36
CA ILE A 65 -10.99 11.22 9.34
C ILE A 65 -11.37 12.65 9.76
N PRO A 66 -12.62 13.10 9.53
CA PRO A 66 -13.03 14.44 9.93
C PRO A 66 -12.96 14.57 11.45
N LYS A 67 -12.58 15.76 11.91
CA LYS A 67 -12.62 16.07 13.35
C LYS A 67 -14.05 15.85 13.84
N PRO A 68 -14.27 15.11 14.95
CA PRO A 68 -15.58 15.07 15.58
C PRO A 68 -16.05 16.51 15.77
N GLY A 69 -17.21 16.86 15.21
CA GLY A 69 -17.81 18.17 15.43
C GLY A 69 -17.86 18.43 16.93
N THR A 70 -17.61 19.67 17.35
CA THR A 70 -17.68 20.07 18.75
C THR A 70 -18.99 19.55 19.31
N ILE A 71 -18.95 18.48 20.12
CA ILE A 71 -20.12 18.07 20.88
C ILE A 71 -20.23 19.18 21.92
N ASN A 72 -21.07 20.17 21.64
CA ASN A 72 -21.42 21.20 22.59
C ASN A 72 -21.87 20.49 23.86
N LYS A 73 -21.03 20.52 24.90
CA LYS A 73 -21.39 20.19 26.27
C LYS A 73 -21.74 21.48 26.98
#